data_AF-A0A6M1SH40-F1
#
_entry.id   AF-A0A6M1SH40-F1
#
_cell.length_a   1.000
_cell.length_b   1.000
_cell.length_c   1.000
_cell.angle_alpha   90.00
_cell.angle_beta   90.00
_cell.angle_gamma   90.00
#
_symmetry.space_group_name_H-M   'P 1'
#
loop_
_entity.id
_entity.type
_entity.pdbx_description
1 polymer ?
#
loop_
_entity_poly.entity_id
_entity_poly.type
_entity_poly.pdbx_seq_one_letter_code
_entity_poly.pdbx_strand_id
1 'polypeptide(L)'
;VAPSEQTHAAVVERTLVLMQEVGQAPILVKREVQGFILNRLQGALLNEALRLFRDGYVSAEDLDKTVKHGLGLRWSFMGPFETIDLNAPAGVVDYAGRYGPLYRDVDTQRSAANPWEPETLERLAQERREILSEAQLAERQAWRDRRLMALMAHQRQHA
;
A
#
# COMPACT_ATOMS: atom_id res chain seq x y z
N VAL A 1 -8.91 14.79 -1.29
CA VAL A 1 -9.55 15.78 -2.18
C VAL A 1 -8.80 15.80 -3.50
N ALA A 2 -9.49 15.59 -4.62
CA ALA A 2 -8.92 15.62 -5.96
C ALA A 2 -9.75 16.61 -6.81
N PRO A 3 -9.32 17.88 -6.92
CA PRO A 3 -10.06 18.88 -7.68
C PRO A 3 -9.94 18.63 -9.18
N SER A 4 -11.00 18.97 -9.91
CA SER A 4 -10.91 19.22 -11.35
C SER A 4 -10.39 20.65 -11.61
N GLU A 5 -10.05 20.97 -12.86
CA GLU A 5 -9.63 22.31 -13.26
C GLU A 5 -10.67 23.40 -12.95
N GLN A 6 -11.95 23.02 -12.84
CA GLN A 6 -13.06 23.93 -12.55
C GLN A 6 -13.35 24.08 -11.05
N THR A 7 -12.69 23.31 -10.19
CA THR A 7 -12.95 23.35 -8.75
C THR A 7 -12.28 24.58 -8.12
N HIS A 8 -13.07 25.50 -7.57
CA HIS A 8 -12.53 26.68 -6.87
C HIS A 8 -11.67 26.30 -5.66
N ALA A 9 -10.55 27.00 -5.47
CA ALA A 9 -9.61 26.77 -4.37
C ALA A 9 -10.28 26.81 -2.98
N ALA A 10 -11.24 27.72 -2.78
CA ALA A 10 -12.00 27.82 -1.52
C ALA A 10 -12.83 26.55 -1.22
N VAL A 11 -13.32 25.84 -2.24
CA VAL A 11 -14.04 24.56 -2.06
C VAL A 11 -13.07 23.47 -1.62
N VAL A 12 -11.87 23.43 -2.21
CA VAL A 12 -10.81 22.49 -1.83
C VAL A 12 -10.42 22.69 -0.38
N GLU A 13 -10.10 23.93 0.01
CA GLU A 13 -9.70 24.28 1.37
C GLU A 13 -10.79 23.93 2.39
N ARG A 14 -12.03 24.36 2.14
CA ARG A 14 -13.17 24.05 3.02
C ARG A 14 -13.38 22.54 3.17
N THR A 15 -13.18 21.77 2.11
CA THR A 15 -13.32 20.31 2.17
C THR A 15 -12.19 19.66 2.97
N LEU A 16 -10.95 20.16 2.85
CA LEU A 16 -9.83 19.68 3.65
C LEU A 16 -10.07 19.94 5.14
N VAL A 17 -10.49 21.16 5.51
CA VAL A 17 -10.81 21.53 6.89
C VAL A 17 -11.95 20.66 7.43
N LEU A 18 -13.06 20.54 6.69
CA LEU A 18 -14.20 19.71 7.10
C LEU A 18 -13.79 18.26 7.39
N MET A 19 -12.94 17.67 6.54
CA MET A 19 -12.48 16.29 6.72
C MET A 19 -11.59 16.14 7.96
N GLN A 20 -10.76 17.14 8.26
CA GLN A 20 -9.97 17.16 9.49
C GLN A 20 -10.86 17.27 10.73
N GLU A 21 -11.89 18.12 10.70
CA GLU A 21 -12.84 18.33 11.82
C GLU A 21 -13.59 17.04 12.20
N VAL A 22 -13.90 16.18 11.22
CA VAL A 22 -14.54 14.87 11.47
C VAL A 22 -13.53 13.75 11.76
N GLY A 23 -12.26 14.10 12.02
CA GLY A 23 -11.21 13.18 12.43
C GLY A 23 -10.62 12.31 11.31
N GLN A 24 -10.79 12.72 10.04
CA GLN A 24 -10.10 12.08 8.91
C GLN A 24 -8.74 12.75 8.67
N ALA A 25 -7.87 12.06 7.92
CA ALA A 25 -6.58 12.58 7.47
C ALA A 25 -6.63 12.87 5.96
N PRO A 26 -7.22 14.00 5.52
CA PRO A 26 -7.38 14.28 4.10
C PRO A 26 -6.04 14.61 3.45
N ILE A 27 -5.84 14.11 2.23
CA ILE A 27 -4.74 14.53 1.34
C ILE A 27 -5.28 15.38 0.20
N LEU A 28 -4.44 16.29 -0.31
CA LEU A 28 -4.69 17.02 -1.54
C LEU A 28 -3.97 16.35 -2.72
N VAL A 29 -4.74 15.88 -3.70
CA VAL A 29 -4.22 15.40 -4.98
C VAL A 29 -4.07 16.60 -5.90
N LYS A 30 -2.85 17.09 -6.08
CA LYS A 30 -2.59 18.34 -6.83
C LYS A 30 -2.97 18.30 -8.31
N ARG A 31 -2.91 17.11 -8.91
CA ARG A 31 -3.27 16.86 -10.31
C ARG A 31 -3.96 15.52 -10.40
N GLU A 32 -5.06 15.47 -11.13
CA GLU A 32 -5.77 14.22 -11.38
C GLU A 32 -4.85 13.19 -12.06
N VAL A 33 -4.95 11.96 -11.59
CA VAL A 33 -4.24 10.80 -12.14
C VAL A 33 -5.15 9.59 -12.01
N GLN A 34 -5.17 8.74 -13.03
CA GLN A 34 -5.95 7.50 -13.00
C GLN A 34 -5.57 6.65 -11.78
N GLY A 35 -6.58 6.28 -10.99
CA GLY A 35 -6.43 5.52 -9.75
C GLY A 35 -6.08 6.36 -8.51
N PHE A 36 -5.96 7.68 -8.63
CA PHE A 36 -5.51 8.57 -7.54
C PHE A 36 -4.18 8.09 -6.92
N ILE A 37 -3.85 8.52 -5.71
CA ILE A 37 -2.55 8.20 -5.09
C ILE A 37 -2.55 6.80 -4.46
N LEU A 38 -3.58 6.47 -3.68
CA LEU A 38 -3.64 5.21 -2.93
C LEU A 38 -3.63 3.99 -3.85
N ASN A 39 -4.50 3.92 -4.86
CA ASN A 39 -4.56 2.73 -5.72
C ASN A 39 -3.32 2.57 -6.60
N ARG A 40 -2.58 3.66 -6.88
CA ARG A 40 -1.31 3.57 -7.61
C ARG A 40 -0.21 2.93 -6.77
N LEU A 41 -0.11 3.32 -5.50
CA LEU A 41 0.81 2.67 -4.56
C LEU A 41 0.42 1.21 -4.32
N GLN A 42 -0.87 0.94 -4.14
CA GLN A 42 -1.37 -0.43 -3.99
C GLN A 42 -1.11 -1.28 -5.23
N GLY A 43 -1.39 -0.74 -6.42
CA GLY A 43 -1.14 -1.42 -7.69
C GLY A 43 0.34 -1.71 -7.93
N ALA A 44 1.24 -0.78 -7.57
CA ALA A 44 2.68 -1.02 -7.66
C ALA A 44 3.13 -2.20 -6.80
N LEU A 45 2.63 -2.29 -5.56
CA LEU A 45 2.90 -3.42 -4.67
C LEU A 45 2.30 -4.72 -5.21
N LEU A 46 1.04 -4.71 -5.63
CA LEU A 46 0.34 -5.90 -6.16
C LEU A 46 0.98 -6.43 -7.43
N ASN A 47 1.37 -5.55 -8.36
CA ASN A 47 2.04 -5.96 -9.59
C ASN A 47 3.36 -6.68 -9.30
N GLU A 48 4.16 -6.17 -8.37
CA GLU A 48 5.42 -6.82 -8.00
C GLU A 48 5.19 -8.14 -7.26
N ALA A 49 4.26 -8.14 -6.31
CA ALA A 49 3.84 -9.34 -5.60
C ALA A 49 3.42 -10.48 -6.54
N LEU A 50 2.58 -10.17 -7.53
CA LEU A 50 2.10 -11.13 -8.51
C LEU A 50 3.23 -11.64 -9.41
N ARG A 51 4.19 -10.79 -9.82
CA ARG A 51 5.37 -11.25 -10.56
C ARG A 51 6.20 -12.24 -9.75
N LEU A 52 6.53 -11.88 -8.51
CA LEU A 52 7.34 -12.73 -7.62
C LEU A 52 6.66 -14.07 -7.35
N PHE A 53 5.34 -14.05 -7.14
CA PHE A 53 4.53 -15.25 -6.96
C PHE A 53 4.46 -16.12 -8.23
N ARG A 54 4.15 -15.51 -9.38
CA ARG A 54 4.08 -16.19 -10.69
C ARG A 54 5.38 -16.92 -10.99
N ASP A 55 6.50 -16.22 -10.83
CA ASP A 55 7.84 -16.69 -11.15
C ASP A 55 8.41 -17.66 -10.08
N GLY A 56 7.63 -17.98 -9.05
CA GLY A 56 7.95 -19.02 -8.07
C GLY A 56 8.99 -18.61 -7.02
N TYR A 57 9.26 -17.32 -6.86
CA TYR A 57 10.20 -16.83 -5.84
C TYR A 57 9.66 -17.00 -4.42
N VAL A 58 8.33 -16.99 -4.25
CA VAL A 58 7.67 -17.00 -2.94
C VAL A 58 6.25 -17.55 -3.03
N SER A 59 5.78 -18.19 -1.96
CA SER A 59 4.37 -18.58 -1.80
C SER A 59 3.47 -17.36 -1.51
N ALA A 60 2.16 -17.50 -1.69
CA ALA A 60 1.22 -16.44 -1.32
C ALA A 60 1.28 -16.11 0.18
N GLU A 61 1.45 -17.13 1.03
CA GLU A 61 1.52 -16.96 2.48
C GLU A 61 2.79 -16.21 2.92
N ASP A 62 3.94 -16.57 2.37
CA ASP A 62 5.22 -15.95 2.76
C ASP A 62 5.37 -14.53 2.20
N LEU A 63 4.77 -14.27 1.03
CA LEU A 63 4.61 -12.91 0.52
C LEU A 63 3.76 -12.07 1.49
N ASP A 64 2.59 -12.58 1.91
CA ASP A 64 1.72 -11.93 2.89
C ASP A 64 2.45 -11.68 4.22
N LYS A 65 3.27 -12.63 4.70
CA LYS A 65 4.08 -12.47 5.92
C LYS A 65 5.10 -11.34 5.77
N THR A 66 5.77 -11.22 4.63
CA THR A 66 6.75 -10.16 4.36
C THR A 66 6.13 -8.77 4.49
N VAL A 67 4.89 -8.61 4.00
CA VAL A 67 4.14 -7.36 4.16
C VAL A 67 3.64 -7.23 5.60
N LYS A 68 2.84 -8.18 6.10
CA LYS A 68 2.15 -8.07 7.39
C LYS A 68 3.10 -7.96 8.59
N HIS A 69 4.17 -8.74 8.60
CA HIS A 69 5.11 -8.84 9.72
C HIS A 69 6.41 -8.06 9.49
N GLY A 70 6.60 -7.48 8.29
CA GLY A 70 7.73 -6.64 7.94
C GLY A 70 7.32 -5.22 7.59
N LEU A 71 7.12 -4.95 6.29
CA LEU A 71 6.90 -3.59 5.77
C LEU A 71 5.65 -2.91 6.35
N GLY A 72 4.56 -3.66 6.47
CA GLY A 72 3.27 -3.18 6.95
C GLY A 72 3.27 -2.72 8.41
N LEU A 73 4.20 -3.21 9.25
CA LEU A 73 4.31 -2.76 10.64
C LEU A 73 4.71 -1.29 10.70
N ARG A 74 5.80 -0.91 10.02
CA ARG A 74 6.21 0.50 9.96
C ARG A 74 5.21 1.34 9.16
N TRP A 75 4.70 0.82 8.04
CA TRP A 75 3.72 1.55 7.22
C TRP A 75 2.38 1.80 7.89
N SER A 76 2.11 1.13 9.01
CA SER A 76 0.92 1.41 9.81
C SER A 76 0.98 2.81 10.44
N PHE A 77 2.16 3.30 10.83
CA PHE A 77 2.32 4.56 11.56
C PHE A 77 3.25 5.57 10.88
N MET A 78 4.00 5.20 9.84
CA MET A 78 4.88 6.11 9.11
C MET A 78 4.84 5.89 7.59
N GLY A 79 4.99 6.97 6.83
CA GLY A 79 4.99 6.92 5.36
C GLY A 79 6.30 6.40 4.76
N PRO A 80 6.34 6.09 3.45
CA PRO A 80 7.55 5.60 2.78
C PRO A 80 8.68 6.64 2.74
N PHE A 81 8.37 7.94 2.62
CA PHE A 81 9.39 8.98 2.60
C PHE A 81 10.01 9.25 3.98
N GLU A 82 9.20 9.28 5.03
CA GLU A 82 9.69 9.33 6.40
C GLU A 82 10.51 8.06 6.73
N THR A 83 10.08 6.89 6.24
CA THR A 83 10.82 5.64 6.41
C THR A 83 12.23 5.74 5.84
N ILE A 84 12.41 6.26 4.62
CA ILE A 84 13.75 6.34 4.02
C ILE A 84 14.59 7.46 4.64
N ASP A 85 13.97 8.53 5.14
CA ASP A 85 14.67 9.58 5.86
C ASP A 85 15.29 9.02 7.15
N LEU A 86 14.55 8.20 7.91
CA LEU A 86 15.04 7.61 9.15
C LEU A 86 15.95 6.39 8.95
N ASN A 87 15.96 5.77 7.76
CA ASN A 87 16.76 4.59 7.47
C ASN A 87 18.18 4.89 6.95
N ALA A 88 18.58 6.17 6.95
CA ALA A 88 19.95 6.57 6.63
C ALA A 88 20.44 7.67 7.60
N PRO A 89 21.70 7.63 8.06
CA PRO A 89 22.25 8.59 9.01
C PRO A 89 22.08 10.07 8.62
N ALA A 90 22.12 10.38 7.31
CA ALA A 90 21.99 11.75 6.81
C ALA A 90 20.72 11.97 5.96
N GLY A 91 19.65 11.24 6.27
CA GLY A 91 18.32 11.48 5.69
C GLY A 91 18.14 10.96 4.27
N VAL A 92 17.09 11.44 3.61
CA VAL A 92 16.64 10.94 2.28
C VAL A 92 17.75 10.89 1.22
N VAL A 93 18.62 11.91 1.15
CA VAL A 93 19.67 11.98 0.11
C VAL A 93 20.73 10.90 0.33
N ASP A 94 21.12 10.65 1.59
CA ASP A 94 22.05 9.58 1.95
C ASP A 94 21.44 8.21 1.65
N TYR A 95 20.17 8.00 2.02
CA TYR A 95 19.44 6.78 1.68
C TYR A 95 19.43 6.53 0.16
N ALA A 96 19.13 7.56 -0.63
CA ALA A 96 19.13 7.48 -2.08
C ALA A 96 20.51 7.18 -2.66
N GLY A 97 21.59 7.73 -2.08
CA GLY A 97 22.96 7.40 -2.45
C GLY A 97 23.32 5.94 -2.19
N ARG A 98 22.89 5.38 -1.05
CA ARG A 98 23.18 4.00 -0.64
C ARG A 98 22.37 2.95 -1.38
N TYR A 99 21.06 3.16 -1.49
CA TYR A 99 20.12 2.12 -1.93
C TYR A 99 19.41 2.46 -3.25
N GLY A 100 19.49 3.72 -3.70
CA GLY A 100 18.92 4.14 -4.98
C GLY A 100 19.38 3.31 -6.17
N PRO A 101 20.69 3.00 -6.34
CA PRO A 101 21.16 2.13 -7.41
C PRO A 101 20.49 0.75 -7.39
N LEU A 102 20.43 0.11 -6.22
CA LEU A 102 19.77 -1.20 -6.04
C LEU A 102 18.30 -1.15 -6.48
N TYR A 103 17.54 -0.15 -6.02
CA TYR A 103 16.12 -0.06 -6.37
C TYR A 103 15.88 0.28 -7.85
N ARG A 104 16.78 1.04 -8.48
CA ARG A 104 16.73 1.25 -9.93
C ARG A 104 16.98 -0.07 -10.68
N ASP A 105 17.99 -0.83 -10.28
CA ASP A 105 18.30 -2.11 -10.93
C ASP A 105 17.13 -3.09 -10.78
N VAL A 106 16.53 -3.18 -9.59
CA VAL A 106 15.31 -3.97 -9.35
C VAL A 106 14.15 -3.51 -10.25
N ASP A 107 13.94 -2.20 -10.40
CA ASP A 107 12.88 -1.68 -11.27
C ASP A 107 13.12 -2.04 -12.74
N THR A 108 14.37 -2.04 -13.21
CA THR A 108 14.71 -2.43 -14.60
C THR A 108 14.54 -3.92 -14.88
N GLN A 109 14.61 -4.77 -13.85
CA GLN A 109 14.40 -6.21 -13.98
C GLN A 109 12.92 -6.59 -14.12
N ARG A 110 12.01 -5.63 -13.91
CA ARG A 110 10.57 -5.88 -14.03
C ARG A 110 10.20 -6.26 -15.46
N SER A 111 9.70 -7.48 -15.61
CA SER A 111 9.13 -7.91 -16.89
C SER A 111 7.94 -7.04 -17.29
N ALA A 112 7.87 -6.71 -18.59
CA ALA A 112 6.72 -6.07 -19.22
C ALA A 112 5.50 -6.99 -19.33
N ALA A 113 5.66 -8.29 -19.05
CA ALA A 113 4.56 -9.24 -19.02
C ALA A 113 3.52 -8.84 -17.97
N ASN A 114 2.25 -8.99 -18.34
CA ASN A 114 1.12 -8.77 -17.47
C ASN A 114 1.20 -9.71 -16.26
N PRO A 115 1.19 -9.20 -15.01
CA PRO A 115 1.23 -10.06 -13.83
C PRO A 115 -0.15 -10.59 -13.41
N TRP A 116 -1.23 -10.15 -14.06
CA TRP A 116 -2.62 -10.54 -13.77
C TRP A 116 -3.14 -11.64 -14.69
N GLU A 117 -2.25 -12.49 -15.21
CA GLU A 117 -2.65 -13.60 -16.09
C GLU A 117 -3.57 -14.59 -15.36
N PRO A 118 -4.62 -15.14 -16.02
CA PRO A 118 -5.58 -16.05 -15.40
C PRO A 118 -4.93 -17.21 -14.64
N GLU A 119 -3.90 -17.84 -15.23
CA GLU A 119 -3.18 -18.95 -14.60
C GLU A 119 -2.52 -18.55 -13.27
N THR A 120 -1.96 -17.34 -13.19
CA THR A 120 -1.36 -16.82 -11.95
C THR A 120 -2.44 -16.62 -10.88
N LEU A 121 -3.59 -16.09 -11.28
CA LEU A 121 -4.71 -15.83 -10.38
C LEU A 121 -5.39 -17.12 -9.90
N GLU A 122 -5.48 -18.14 -10.75
CA GLU A 122 -6.01 -19.46 -10.39
C GLU A 122 -5.11 -20.15 -9.36
N ARG A 123 -3.79 -20.15 -9.57
CA ARG A 123 -2.81 -20.66 -8.60
C ARG A 123 -2.87 -19.90 -7.27
N LEU A 124 -2.93 -18.58 -7.33
CA LEU A 124 -3.06 -17.74 -6.13
C LEU A 124 -4.37 -18.04 -5.40
N ALA A 125 -5.48 -18.16 -6.13
CA ALA A 125 -6.78 -18.50 -5.56
C ALA A 125 -6.72 -19.85 -4.84
N GLN A 126 -6.12 -20.87 -5.45
CA GLN A 126 -5.91 -22.18 -4.85
C GLN A 126 -5.17 -22.08 -3.51
N GLU A 127 -3.98 -21.48 -3.47
CA GLU A 127 -3.21 -21.30 -2.22
C GLU A 127 -4.02 -20.52 -1.16
N ARG A 128 -4.79 -19.51 -1.59
CA ARG A 128 -5.66 -18.75 -0.69
C ARG A 128 -6.83 -19.56 -0.15
N ARG A 129 -7.32 -20.58 -0.87
CA ARG A 129 -8.42 -21.45 -0.43
C ARG A 129 -7.93 -22.56 0.51
N GLU A 130 -6.67 -22.99 0.39
CA GLU A 130 -6.05 -23.93 1.33
C GLU A 130 -5.97 -23.37 2.75
N ILE A 131 -5.76 -22.05 2.89
CA ILE A 131 -5.68 -21.37 4.20
C ILE A 131 -7.05 -20.95 4.73
N LEU A 132 -7.95 -20.51 3.85
CA LEU A 132 -9.24 -19.95 4.22
C LEU A 132 -10.28 -20.33 3.18
N SER A 133 -11.28 -21.13 3.54
CA SER A 133 -12.36 -21.49 2.62
C SER A 133 -13.19 -20.27 2.19
N GLU A 134 -13.95 -20.38 1.10
CA GLU A 134 -14.85 -19.31 0.64
C GLU A 134 -15.98 -19.02 1.64
N ALA A 135 -16.51 -20.07 2.28
CA ALA A 135 -17.55 -19.96 3.29
C ALA A 135 -17.12 -19.10 4.50
N GLN A 136 -15.81 -19.00 4.78
CA GLN A 136 -15.28 -18.23 5.91
C GLN A 136 -14.90 -16.78 5.55
N LEU A 137 -15.07 -16.35 4.28
CA LEU A 137 -14.65 -15.01 3.85
C LEU A 137 -15.35 -13.90 4.64
N ALA A 138 -16.65 -14.02 4.88
CA ALA A 138 -17.43 -13.02 5.62
C ALA A 138 -16.94 -12.89 7.07
N GLU A 139 -16.70 -14.01 7.75
CA GLU A 139 -16.16 -14.00 9.12
C GLU A 139 -14.75 -13.38 9.15
N ARG A 140 -13.92 -13.71 8.16
CA ARG A 140 -12.57 -13.16 8.07
C ARG A 140 -12.55 -11.66 7.79
N GLN A 141 -13.50 -11.15 7.00
CA GLN A 141 -13.69 -9.71 6.80
C GLN A 141 -14.08 -9.01 8.11
N ALA A 142 -15.03 -9.57 8.86
CA ALA A 142 -15.43 -9.03 10.16
C ALA A 142 -14.28 -9.07 11.18
N TRP A 143 -13.41 -10.09 11.13
CA TRP A 143 -12.18 -10.12 11.90
C TRP A 143 -11.21 -8.99 11.49
N ARG A 144 -10.98 -8.78 10.19
CA ARG A 144 -10.10 -7.71 9.67
C ARG A 144 -10.58 -6.35 10.16
N ASP A 145 -11.87 -6.07 10.03
CA ASP A 145 -12.43 -4.76 10.37
C ASP A 145 -12.30 -4.48 11.87
N ARG A 146 -12.53 -5.48 12.73
CA ARG A 146 -12.26 -5.37 14.18
C ARG A 146 -10.79 -5.07 14.49
N ARG A 147 -9.86 -5.71 13.78
CA ARG A 147 -8.42 -5.45 13.94
C ARG A 147 -8.03 -4.05 13.48
N LEU A 148 -8.61 -3.56 12.39
CA LEU A 148 -8.40 -2.19 11.91
C LEU A 148 -8.95 -1.16 12.90
N MET A 149 -10.15 -1.36 13.44
CA MET A 149 -10.70 -0.48 14.47
C MET A 149 -9.81 -0.42 15.72
N ALA A 150 -9.31 -1.57 16.18
CA ALA A 150 -8.39 -1.63 17.33
C ALA A 150 -7.07 -0.89 17.04
N LEU A 151 -6.52 -1.04 15.84
CA LEU A 151 -5.30 -0.34 15.43
C LEU A 151 -5.54 1.18 15.36
N MET A 152 -6.64 1.62 14.76
CA MET A 152 -7.00 3.04 14.70
C MET A 152 -7.19 3.64 16.10
N ALA A 153 -7.82 2.90 17.02
CA ALA A 153 -7.96 3.33 18.40
C ALA A 153 -6.61 3.49 19.10
N HIS A 154 -5.69 2.52 18.91
CA HIS A 154 -4.33 2.61 19.43
C HIS A 154 -3.57 3.81 18.85
N GLN A 155 -3.63 4.03 17.54
CA GLN A 155 -2.96 5.16 16.89
C GLN A 155 -3.47 6.50 17.39
N ARG A 156 -4.79 6.65 17.59
CA ARG A 156 -5.38 7.88 18.16
C ARG A 156 -4.94 8.17 19.60
N GLN A 157 -4.54 7.16 20.37
CA GLN A 157 -4.02 7.35 21.73
C GLN A 157 -2.56 7.84 21.75
N HIS A 158 -1.86 7.72 20.64
CA HIS A 158 -0.42 8.00 20.52
C HIS A 158 -0.09 8.98 19.37
N ALA A 159 -1.10 9.65 18.82
CA ALA A 159 -0.97 10.73 17.85
C ALA A 159 -0.97 12.08 18.57
#